data_AF-A0A4R3SFT4-F1
#
_entry.id   AF-A0A4R3SFT4-F1
#
_cell.length_a   1.000
_cell.length_b   1.000
_cell.length_c   1.000
_cell.angle_alpha   90.00
_cell.angle_beta   90.00
_cell.angle_gamma   90.00
#
_symmetry.space_group_name_H-M   'P 1'
#
loop_
_entity.id
_entity.type
_entity.pdbx_description
1 polymer ?
#
loop_
_entity_poly.entity_id
_entity_poly.type
_entity_poly.pdbx_seq_one_letter_code
_entity_poly.pdbx_strand_id
1 'polypeptide(L)'
;MRKTLVTGLSAGVLFAAAAVVLPATAATAATGEATLSVLHAVPDVTVDVYLDGKRAIDDFTPGTLAGPMMVPAGAHQLAITASDAADASKPIIGPADVSFDAGGNYTAVAHDAADGSPTATVFTNDTSAVPAGQGRLVVRHVAAAPAVDVLAGGKAVVTNLSNPDEQALELAAGTVSATVAATGTTDPVIGPADVAVTAGADTIVYAWGSLDDSNLALATQTISDLGGTPNGVPAGNAGLVATNGQDSLPLVGGAAAALAAAAAIGAVLLRRRTAAARR
;
A
#
# COMPACT_ATOMS: atom_id res chain seq x y z
N MET A 1 -57.93 -67.34 2.94
CA MET A 1 -57.38 -68.24 3.97
C MET A 1 -56.08 -68.87 3.44
N ARG A 2 -54.99 -68.79 4.23
CA ARG A 2 -53.69 -69.50 4.11
C ARG A 2 -52.75 -69.06 2.96
N LYS A 3 -51.43 -68.96 3.09
CA LYS A 3 -50.43 -68.70 4.15
C LYS A 3 -49.07 -68.66 3.41
N THR A 4 -48.35 -67.54 3.48
CA THR A 4 -46.88 -67.31 3.55
C THR A 4 -45.81 -68.29 3.00
N LEU A 5 -44.74 -67.71 2.41
CA LEU A 5 -43.26 -67.92 2.56
C LEU A 5 -42.52 -67.98 1.19
N VAL A 6 -41.71 -67.01 0.76
CA VAL A 6 -40.29 -66.64 1.09
C VAL A 6 -39.23 -67.65 0.61
N THR A 7 -38.37 -67.21 -0.33
CA THR A 7 -36.91 -67.50 -0.58
C THR A 7 -36.59 -66.99 -2.00
N GLY A 8 -35.55 -66.23 -2.37
CA GLY A 8 -34.31 -65.80 -1.72
C GLY A 8 -33.13 -66.17 -2.64
N LEU A 9 -32.60 -65.23 -3.45
CA LEU A 9 -31.21 -65.27 -3.90
C LEU A 9 -30.71 -63.88 -4.33
N SER A 10 -29.67 -63.47 -3.63
CA SER A 10 -28.94 -62.21 -3.65
C SER A 10 -27.77 -62.24 -4.63
N ALA A 11 -27.54 -61.14 -5.33
CA ALA A 11 -26.21 -60.75 -5.81
C ALA A 11 -26.15 -59.22 -5.88
N GLY A 12 -25.76 -58.60 -4.76
CA GLY A 12 -25.46 -57.18 -4.70
C GLY A 12 -24.14 -56.90 -5.39
N VAL A 13 -24.17 -56.07 -6.43
CA VAL A 13 -22.97 -55.44 -6.97
C VAL A 13 -22.75 -54.16 -6.16
N LEU A 14 -21.85 -54.24 -5.18
CA LEU A 14 -21.29 -53.08 -4.49
C LEU A 14 -20.46 -52.29 -5.50
N PHE A 15 -21.04 -51.23 -6.07
CA PHE A 15 -20.24 -50.17 -6.67
C PHE A 15 -19.60 -49.35 -5.53
N ALA A 16 -18.39 -49.72 -5.14
CA ALA A 16 -17.54 -48.86 -4.35
C ALA A 16 -17.08 -47.69 -5.24
N ALA A 17 -17.84 -46.59 -5.21
CA ALA A 17 -17.37 -45.32 -5.74
C ALA A 17 -16.22 -44.85 -4.84
N ALA A 18 -14.99 -45.06 -5.30
CA ALA A 18 -13.82 -44.45 -4.68
C ALA A 18 -13.91 -42.94 -4.87
N ALA A 19 -14.38 -42.24 -3.84
CA ALA A 19 -14.25 -40.79 -3.76
C ALA A 19 -12.76 -40.46 -3.71
N VAL A 20 -12.23 -39.92 -4.80
CA VAL A 20 -10.90 -39.31 -4.83
C VAL A 20 -10.98 -38.07 -3.97
N VAL A 21 -10.57 -38.19 -2.72
CA VAL A 21 -10.33 -37.05 -1.83
C VAL A 21 -9.06 -36.38 -2.34
N LEU A 22 -9.21 -35.33 -3.15
CA LEU A 22 -8.11 -34.43 -3.46
C LEU A 22 -7.68 -33.78 -2.13
N PRO A 23 -6.41 -33.86 -1.73
CA PRO A 23 -5.94 -33.11 -0.58
C PRO A 23 -6.11 -31.62 -0.92
N ALA A 24 -6.91 -30.91 -0.11
CA ALA A 24 -6.90 -29.46 -0.10
C ALA A 24 -5.47 -29.03 0.23
N THR A 25 -4.76 -28.51 -0.75
CA THR A 25 -3.47 -27.86 -0.52
C THR A 25 -3.75 -26.67 0.39
N ALA A 26 -3.38 -26.77 1.66
CA ALA A 26 -3.36 -25.62 2.55
C ALA A 26 -2.54 -24.54 1.85
N ALA A 27 -3.17 -23.41 1.54
CA ALA A 27 -2.48 -22.24 1.06
C ALA A 27 -1.37 -21.95 2.08
N THR A 28 -0.12 -22.01 1.65
CA THR A 28 1.00 -21.55 2.46
C THR A 28 0.76 -20.07 2.70
N ALA A 29 0.29 -19.71 3.89
CA ALA A 29 0.21 -18.32 4.33
C ALA A 29 1.57 -17.70 4.06
N ALA A 30 1.60 -16.61 3.30
CA ALA A 30 2.82 -15.84 3.16
C ALA A 30 3.24 -15.43 4.56
N THR A 31 4.51 -15.62 4.93
CA THR A 31 4.98 -15.30 6.27
C THR A 31 5.00 -13.78 6.42
N GLY A 32 4.02 -13.23 7.13
CA GLY A 32 3.89 -11.79 7.40
C GLY A 32 2.43 -11.36 7.52
N GLU A 33 2.24 -10.11 7.91
CA GLU A 33 0.92 -9.46 7.98
C GLU A 33 0.88 -8.28 7.00
N ALA A 34 -0.31 -7.97 6.53
CA ALA A 34 -0.66 -6.76 5.81
C ALA A 34 -1.50 -5.84 6.69
N THR A 35 -1.48 -4.55 6.38
CA THR A 35 -2.32 -3.55 7.01
C THR A 35 -3.56 -3.32 6.17
N LEU A 36 -4.75 -3.51 6.75
CA LEU A 36 -6.03 -3.26 6.08
C LEU A 36 -6.81 -2.16 6.81
N SER A 37 -7.24 -1.14 6.09
CA SER A 37 -8.31 -0.23 6.53
C SER A 37 -9.57 -0.53 5.73
N VAL A 38 -10.74 -0.24 6.29
CA VAL A 38 -12.02 -0.47 5.61
C VAL A 38 -12.84 0.81 5.65
N LEU A 39 -13.33 1.28 4.51
CA LEU A 39 -14.22 2.44 4.39
C LEU A 39 -15.60 1.95 3.96
N HIS A 40 -16.64 2.40 4.67
CA HIS A 40 -18.01 2.23 4.20
C HIS A 40 -18.49 3.48 3.47
N ALA A 41 -18.77 3.34 2.19
CA ALA A 41 -19.09 4.41 1.25
C ALA A 41 -20.35 4.07 0.41
N VAL A 42 -21.26 3.24 0.96
CA VAL A 42 -22.62 3.05 0.43
C VAL A 42 -23.59 3.86 1.30
N PRO A 43 -24.29 4.86 0.76
CA PRO A 43 -25.23 5.69 1.53
C PRO A 43 -26.39 4.88 2.14
N ASP A 44 -26.94 5.39 3.24
CA ASP A 44 -28.23 4.97 3.84
C ASP A 44 -28.36 3.49 4.25
N VAL A 45 -27.27 2.72 4.26
CA VAL A 45 -27.26 1.30 4.64
C VAL A 45 -26.21 1.05 5.71
N THR A 46 -26.59 0.38 6.80
CA THR A 46 -25.62 -0.16 7.77
C THR A 46 -25.27 -1.59 7.38
N VAL A 47 -23.98 -1.95 7.44
CA VAL A 47 -23.49 -3.26 6.98
C VAL A 47 -22.58 -3.93 7.99
N ASP A 48 -22.48 -5.25 7.89
CA ASP A 48 -21.44 -6.02 8.57
C ASP A 48 -20.37 -6.44 7.56
N VAL A 49 -19.11 -6.39 7.98
CA VAL A 49 -17.96 -6.80 7.16
C VAL A 49 -17.41 -8.12 7.68
N TYR A 50 -17.30 -9.10 6.79
CA TYR A 50 -16.76 -10.43 7.08
C TYR A 50 -15.44 -10.64 6.35
N LEU A 51 -14.48 -11.23 7.07
CA LEU A 51 -13.19 -11.68 6.57
C LEU A 51 -13.05 -13.18 6.88
N ASP A 52 -12.85 -13.99 5.86
CA ASP A 52 -12.75 -15.46 5.95
C ASP A 52 -13.93 -16.10 6.71
N GLY A 53 -15.14 -15.61 6.45
CA GLY A 53 -16.38 -16.08 7.07
C GLY A 53 -16.56 -15.66 8.54
N LYS A 54 -15.64 -14.87 9.10
CA LYS A 54 -15.75 -14.32 10.46
C LYS A 54 -16.11 -12.84 10.37
N ARG A 55 -17.04 -12.38 11.20
CA ARG A 55 -17.38 -10.96 11.27
C ARG A 55 -16.21 -10.17 11.83
N ALA A 56 -15.69 -9.26 11.04
CA ALA A 56 -14.57 -8.38 11.37
C ALA A 56 -15.07 -7.02 11.90
N ILE A 57 -16.13 -6.48 11.30
CA ILE A 57 -16.75 -5.20 11.69
C ILE A 57 -18.27 -5.42 11.76
N ASP A 58 -18.89 -4.89 12.81
CA ASP A 58 -20.31 -5.02 13.15
C ASP A 58 -20.97 -3.64 13.10
N ASP A 59 -22.19 -3.54 12.58
CA ASP A 59 -22.97 -2.30 12.49
C ASP A 59 -22.18 -1.12 11.87
N PHE A 60 -21.49 -1.37 10.76
CA PHE A 60 -20.64 -0.38 10.11
C PHE A 60 -21.47 0.68 9.38
N THR A 61 -21.26 1.95 9.74
CA THR A 61 -22.11 3.08 9.29
C THR A 61 -21.48 3.84 8.11
N PRO A 62 -22.29 4.36 7.16
CA PRO A 62 -21.78 5.05 5.98
C PRO A 62 -20.88 6.25 6.34
N GLY A 63 -19.84 6.47 5.54
CA GLY A 63 -18.86 7.53 5.72
C GLY A 63 -17.82 7.28 6.81
N THR A 64 -17.85 6.11 7.47
CA THR A 64 -16.90 5.78 8.53
C THR A 64 -15.76 4.91 8.02
N LEU A 65 -14.57 5.14 8.59
CA LEU A 65 -13.35 4.40 8.31
C LEU A 65 -12.96 3.57 9.54
N ALA A 66 -12.77 2.27 9.35
CA ALA A 66 -12.29 1.34 10.35
C ALA A 66 -10.83 0.91 10.07
N GLY A 67 -10.11 0.58 11.12
CA GLY A 67 -8.71 0.14 11.06
C GLY A 67 -7.70 1.25 11.42
N PRO A 68 -6.41 1.03 11.11
CA PRO A 68 -5.87 -0.15 10.45
C PRO A 68 -5.95 -1.43 11.31
N MET A 69 -6.24 -2.56 10.69
CA MET A 69 -6.17 -3.90 11.28
C MET A 69 -5.09 -4.74 10.59
N MET A 70 -4.44 -5.62 11.35
CA MET A 70 -3.48 -6.58 10.80
C MET A 70 -4.22 -7.79 10.26
N VAL A 71 -3.89 -8.17 9.02
CA VAL A 71 -4.45 -9.34 8.34
C VAL A 71 -3.27 -10.21 7.89
N PRO A 72 -3.33 -11.55 8.04
CA PRO A 72 -2.29 -12.41 7.48
C PRO A 72 -2.04 -12.12 6.01
N ALA A 73 -0.82 -12.34 5.53
CA ALA A 73 -0.56 -12.25 4.10
C ALA A 73 -1.03 -13.53 3.38
N GLY A 74 -1.50 -13.37 2.14
CA GLY A 74 -2.05 -14.44 1.32
C GLY A 74 -3.50 -14.19 0.89
N ALA A 75 -4.17 -15.26 0.48
CA ALA A 75 -5.54 -15.22 -0.02
C ALA A 75 -6.56 -15.17 1.13
N HIS A 76 -7.53 -14.26 1.00
CA HIS A 76 -8.63 -14.05 1.92
C HIS A 76 -9.94 -13.90 1.16
N GLN A 77 -11.04 -14.12 1.86
CA GLN A 77 -12.38 -13.87 1.34
C GLN A 77 -13.04 -12.72 2.08
N LEU A 78 -13.44 -11.69 1.34
CA LEU A 78 -14.20 -10.54 1.86
C LEU A 78 -15.67 -10.68 1.47
N ALA A 79 -16.56 -10.41 2.41
CA ALA A 79 -18.00 -10.37 2.17
C ALA A 79 -18.63 -9.26 3.02
N ILE A 80 -19.65 -8.61 2.49
CA ILE A 80 -20.39 -7.54 3.17
C ILE A 80 -21.86 -7.91 3.18
N THR A 81 -22.49 -7.89 4.34
CA THR A 81 -23.90 -8.25 4.52
C THR A 81 -24.69 -7.06 5.06
N ALA A 82 -26.03 -7.17 5.07
CA ALA A 82 -26.85 -6.32 5.92
C ALA A 82 -26.43 -6.51 7.39
N SER A 83 -26.57 -5.46 8.21
CA SER A 83 -26.17 -5.54 9.62
C SER A 83 -27.05 -6.44 10.49
N ASP A 84 -28.25 -6.80 10.02
CA ASP A 84 -29.15 -7.74 10.69
C ASP A 84 -29.01 -9.19 10.18
N ALA A 85 -28.03 -9.45 9.30
CA ALA A 85 -27.79 -10.79 8.78
C ALA A 85 -27.30 -11.74 9.87
N ALA A 86 -27.81 -12.98 9.87
CA ALA A 86 -27.37 -14.00 10.83
C ALA A 86 -25.93 -14.49 10.57
N ASP A 87 -25.50 -14.48 9.30
CA ASP A 87 -24.18 -14.91 8.84
C ASP A 87 -23.87 -14.38 7.43
N ALA A 88 -22.67 -14.69 6.92
CA ALA A 88 -22.19 -14.30 5.60
C ALA A 88 -22.70 -15.18 4.43
N SER A 89 -23.74 -16.00 4.61
CA SER A 89 -24.24 -16.89 3.54
C SER A 89 -24.97 -16.16 2.41
N LYS A 90 -25.43 -14.92 2.65
CA LYS A 90 -26.14 -14.08 1.69
C LYS A 90 -25.61 -12.65 1.71
N PRO A 91 -24.38 -12.42 1.22
CA PRO A 91 -23.81 -11.08 1.19
C PRO A 91 -24.52 -10.20 0.17
N ILE A 92 -24.53 -8.89 0.46
CA ILE A 92 -24.92 -7.83 -0.47
C ILE A 92 -23.79 -7.60 -1.48
N ILE A 93 -22.54 -7.62 -1.00
CA ILE A 93 -21.33 -7.50 -1.82
C ILE A 93 -20.42 -8.70 -1.54
N GLY A 94 -20.00 -9.39 -2.60
CA GLY A 94 -19.14 -10.56 -2.51
C GLY A 94 -19.90 -11.89 -2.46
N PRO A 95 -19.28 -12.98 -1.98
CA PRO A 95 -17.90 -13.04 -1.50
C PRO A 95 -16.89 -12.76 -2.64
N ALA A 96 -15.83 -12.03 -2.33
CA ALA A 96 -14.74 -11.74 -3.26
C ALA A 96 -13.42 -12.27 -2.70
N ASP A 97 -12.67 -12.99 -3.55
CA ASP A 97 -11.33 -13.45 -3.21
C ASP A 97 -10.34 -12.30 -3.43
N VAL A 98 -9.58 -11.97 -2.39
CA VAL A 98 -8.53 -10.95 -2.40
C VAL A 98 -7.22 -11.55 -1.91
N SER A 99 -6.10 -10.96 -2.31
CA SER A 99 -4.78 -11.39 -1.84
C SER A 99 -4.01 -10.20 -1.30
N PHE A 100 -3.41 -10.35 -0.12
CA PHE A 100 -2.60 -9.33 0.51
C PHE A 100 -1.13 -9.76 0.56
N ASP A 101 -0.24 -8.85 0.20
CA ASP A 101 1.20 -9.05 0.31
C ASP A 101 1.69 -8.73 1.71
N ALA A 102 2.70 -9.46 2.19
CA ALA A 102 3.33 -9.20 3.47
C ALA A 102 3.94 -7.79 3.51
N GLY A 103 3.60 -7.02 4.54
CA GLY A 103 3.99 -5.61 4.69
C GLY A 103 3.21 -4.63 3.82
N GLY A 104 2.25 -5.11 3.00
CA GLY A 104 1.40 -4.24 2.18
C GLY A 104 0.44 -3.40 3.03
N ASN A 105 0.04 -2.25 2.49
CA ASN A 105 -0.95 -1.37 3.09
C ASN A 105 -2.13 -1.23 2.13
N TYR A 106 -3.33 -1.53 2.60
CA TYR A 106 -4.51 -1.61 1.76
C TYR A 106 -5.69 -0.85 2.38
N THR A 107 -6.59 -0.38 1.53
CA THR A 107 -7.91 0.09 1.97
C THR A 107 -8.99 -0.55 1.12
N ALA A 108 -9.84 -1.35 1.77
CA ALA A 108 -11.04 -1.89 1.17
C ALA A 108 -12.17 -0.87 1.30
N VAL A 109 -12.83 -0.54 0.21
CA VAL A 109 -13.93 0.43 0.18
C VAL A 109 -15.17 -0.29 -0.31
N ALA A 110 -16.23 -0.30 0.49
CA ALA A 110 -17.56 -0.68 0.06
C ALA A 110 -18.23 0.55 -0.53
N HIS A 111 -18.66 0.53 -1.79
CA HIS A 111 -19.21 1.72 -2.45
C HIS A 111 -20.17 1.35 -3.57
N ASP A 112 -20.85 2.34 -4.14
CA ASP A 112 -21.66 2.13 -5.33
C ASP A 112 -20.78 2.25 -6.58
N ALA A 113 -20.99 1.37 -7.55
CA ALA A 113 -20.40 1.47 -8.87
C ALA A 113 -21.02 2.65 -9.64
N ALA A 114 -20.45 3.00 -10.80
CA ALA A 114 -20.95 4.11 -11.61
C ALA A 114 -22.43 3.97 -12.04
N ASP A 115 -22.97 2.75 -12.04
CA ASP A 115 -24.38 2.46 -12.33
C ASP A 115 -25.29 2.39 -11.08
N GLY A 116 -24.75 2.69 -9.89
CA GLY A 116 -25.48 2.66 -8.62
C GLY A 116 -25.57 1.26 -7.98
N SER A 117 -24.96 0.23 -8.56
CA SER A 117 -24.94 -1.10 -7.94
C SER A 117 -23.89 -1.18 -6.81
N PRO A 118 -24.21 -1.80 -5.65
CA PRO A 118 -23.24 -1.98 -4.57
C PRO A 118 -22.06 -2.86 -5.00
N THR A 119 -20.83 -2.41 -4.73
CA THR A 119 -19.59 -3.10 -5.04
C THR A 119 -18.53 -2.84 -3.97
N ALA A 120 -17.38 -3.51 -4.08
CA ALA A 120 -16.23 -3.23 -3.24
C ALA A 120 -14.94 -3.20 -4.07
N THR A 121 -14.08 -2.24 -3.75
CA THR A 121 -12.76 -2.09 -4.37
C THR A 121 -11.69 -2.11 -3.29
N VAL A 122 -10.61 -2.85 -3.52
CA VAL A 122 -9.43 -2.83 -2.65
C VAL A 122 -8.34 -2.03 -3.32
N PHE A 123 -7.93 -0.96 -2.65
CA PHE A 123 -6.83 -0.12 -3.08
C PHE A 123 -5.54 -0.50 -2.36
N THR A 124 -4.44 -0.55 -3.09
CA THR A 124 -3.09 -0.62 -2.51
C THR A 124 -2.61 0.78 -2.24
N ASN A 125 -2.29 1.08 -0.98
CA ASN A 125 -1.77 2.39 -0.58
C ASN A 125 -0.27 2.44 -0.83
N ASP A 126 0.19 3.49 -1.51
CA ASP A 126 1.62 3.77 -1.63
C ASP A 126 2.16 4.25 -0.28
N THR A 127 3.07 3.48 0.33
CA THR A 127 3.77 3.84 1.57
C THR A 127 5.22 4.24 1.31
N SER A 128 5.56 4.59 0.07
CA SER A 128 6.87 5.13 -0.26
C SER A 128 7.06 6.52 0.34
N ALA A 129 8.33 6.88 0.57
CA ALA A 129 8.69 8.14 1.19
C ALA A 129 8.33 9.33 0.29
N VAL A 130 7.68 10.33 0.88
CA VAL A 130 7.33 11.61 0.25
C VAL A 130 8.53 12.58 0.39
N PRO A 131 8.83 13.41 -0.62
CA PRO A 131 9.94 14.35 -0.52
C PRO A 131 9.80 15.33 0.65
N ALA A 132 10.94 15.77 1.19
CA ALA A 132 10.97 16.67 2.34
C ALA A 132 10.19 17.98 2.07
N GLY A 133 9.30 18.34 3.00
CA GLY A 133 8.44 19.54 2.90
C GLY A 133 7.18 19.35 2.05
N GLN A 134 6.96 18.17 1.46
CA GLN A 134 5.78 17.84 0.69
C GLN A 134 4.93 16.77 1.38
N GLY A 135 3.64 16.72 1.03
CA GLY A 135 2.73 15.62 1.31
C GLY A 135 2.15 15.09 0.00
N ARG A 136 1.57 13.90 0.04
CA ARG A 136 0.91 13.29 -1.12
C ARG A 136 -0.60 13.35 -0.93
N LEU A 137 -1.30 14.03 -1.84
CA LEU A 137 -2.75 14.02 -1.91
C LEU A 137 -3.18 12.93 -2.88
N VAL A 138 -3.95 11.96 -2.41
CA VAL A 138 -4.55 10.92 -3.24
C VAL A 138 -6.05 11.17 -3.32
N VAL A 139 -6.59 11.28 -4.51
CA VAL A 139 -8.04 11.40 -4.72
C VAL A 139 -8.55 10.10 -5.30
N ARG A 140 -9.54 9.49 -4.65
CA ARG A 140 -10.23 8.28 -5.07
C ARG A 140 -11.66 8.62 -5.42
N HIS A 141 -12.07 8.31 -6.65
CA HIS A 141 -13.47 8.41 -7.04
C HIS A 141 -14.14 7.07 -6.83
N VAL A 142 -15.06 6.99 -5.88
CA VAL A 142 -15.82 5.77 -5.55
C VAL A 142 -17.33 6.07 -5.51
N ALA A 143 -17.76 7.17 -6.12
CA ALA A 143 -19.17 7.56 -6.17
C ALA A 143 -19.87 7.00 -7.42
N ALA A 144 -21.16 6.69 -7.30
CA ALA A 144 -22.08 6.47 -8.42
C ALA A 144 -22.31 7.79 -9.17
N ALA A 145 -21.33 8.14 -10.00
CA ALA A 145 -21.34 9.33 -10.83
C ALA A 145 -20.48 9.10 -12.08
N PRO A 146 -20.69 9.89 -13.15
CA PRO A 146 -19.77 9.96 -14.28
C PRO A 146 -18.34 10.36 -13.86
N ALA A 147 -17.42 10.35 -14.83
CA ALA A 147 -16.08 10.86 -14.61
C ALA A 147 -16.10 12.33 -14.14
N VAL A 148 -15.19 12.64 -13.23
CA VAL A 148 -15.10 13.96 -12.58
C VAL A 148 -13.74 14.60 -12.79
N ASP A 149 -13.73 15.93 -12.72
CA ASP A 149 -12.53 16.74 -12.63
C ASP A 149 -12.40 17.27 -11.19
N VAL A 150 -11.17 17.23 -10.66
CA VAL A 150 -10.84 17.86 -9.38
C VAL A 150 -10.25 19.22 -9.68
N LEU A 151 -10.92 20.26 -9.22
CA LEU A 151 -10.58 21.65 -9.45
C LEU A 151 -9.93 22.23 -8.18
N ALA A 152 -8.76 22.85 -8.32
CA ALA A 152 -8.12 23.64 -7.27
C ALA A 152 -7.96 25.09 -7.76
N GLY A 153 -8.45 26.07 -7.00
CA GLY A 153 -8.47 27.48 -7.42
C GLY A 153 -9.19 27.70 -8.76
N GLY A 154 -10.22 26.90 -9.06
CA GLY A 154 -11.00 26.96 -10.30
C GLY A 154 -10.34 26.34 -11.53
N LYS A 155 -9.19 25.65 -11.38
CA LYS A 155 -8.50 24.94 -12.48
C LYS A 155 -8.49 23.45 -12.23
N ALA A 156 -8.74 22.64 -13.26
CA ALA A 156 -8.64 21.20 -13.18
C ALA A 156 -7.18 20.78 -12.96
N VAL A 157 -6.93 20.15 -11.81
CA VAL A 157 -5.64 19.55 -11.45
C VAL A 157 -5.64 18.04 -11.69
N VAL A 158 -6.82 17.42 -11.63
CA VAL A 158 -7.08 16.05 -12.08
C VAL A 158 -8.25 16.11 -13.04
N THR A 159 -8.16 15.42 -14.17
CA THR A 159 -9.20 15.40 -15.19
C THR A 159 -9.62 13.98 -15.50
N ASN A 160 -10.92 13.78 -15.75
CA ASN A 160 -11.48 12.50 -16.18
C ASN A 160 -11.13 11.35 -15.23
N LEU A 161 -11.26 11.57 -13.92
CA LEU A 161 -11.15 10.51 -12.92
C LEU A 161 -12.47 9.74 -12.89
N SER A 162 -12.46 8.46 -13.25
CA SER A 162 -13.63 7.56 -13.23
C SER A 162 -13.70 6.76 -11.94
N ASN A 163 -14.86 6.24 -11.59
CA ASN A 163 -15.00 5.25 -10.51
C ASN A 163 -14.57 3.85 -11.03
N PRO A 164 -13.70 3.10 -10.32
CA PRO A 164 -13.12 3.35 -9.00
C PRO A 164 -11.65 3.85 -9.03
N ASP A 165 -11.26 4.66 -10.01
CA ASP A 165 -9.87 5.06 -10.20
C ASP A 165 -9.39 6.07 -9.16
N GLU A 166 -8.07 6.18 -9.04
CA GLU A 166 -7.38 7.10 -8.15
C GLU A 166 -6.33 7.94 -8.87
N GLN A 167 -6.02 9.11 -8.31
CA GLN A 167 -4.92 9.95 -8.75
C GLN A 167 -4.15 10.49 -7.55
N ALA A 168 -2.83 10.33 -7.58
CA ALA A 168 -1.92 10.91 -6.60
C ALA A 168 -1.25 12.20 -7.12
N LEU A 169 -1.05 13.16 -6.22
CA LEU A 169 -0.35 14.41 -6.45
C LEU A 169 0.58 14.70 -5.26
N GLU A 170 1.86 14.90 -5.51
CA GLU A 170 2.78 15.43 -4.50
C GLU A 170 2.71 16.95 -4.50
N LEU A 171 2.43 17.53 -3.33
CA LEU A 171 2.20 18.95 -3.17
C LEU A 171 2.98 19.47 -1.96
N ALA A 172 3.38 20.74 -2.01
CA ALA A 172 3.89 21.42 -0.83
C ALA A 172 2.86 21.35 0.31
N ALA A 173 3.33 21.11 1.53
CA ALA A 173 2.44 21.02 2.68
C ALA A 173 1.66 22.34 2.88
N GLY A 174 0.37 22.22 3.18
CA GLY A 174 -0.55 23.35 3.25
C GLY A 174 -2.00 22.90 3.05
N THR A 175 -2.93 23.84 3.03
CA THR A 175 -4.35 23.56 2.76
C THR A 175 -4.67 23.86 1.30
N VAL A 176 -5.28 22.90 0.63
CA VAL A 176 -5.79 23.03 -0.73
C VAL A 176 -7.31 23.11 -0.67
N SER A 177 -7.89 24.21 -1.15
CA SER A 177 -9.33 24.31 -1.33
C SER A 177 -9.69 23.72 -2.69
N ALA A 178 -10.42 22.60 -2.66
CA ALA A 178 -10.75 21.81 -3.83
C ALA A 178 -12.26 21.71 -4.04
N THR A 179 -12.66 21.58 -5.30
CA THR A 179 -14.04 21.30 -5.72
C THR A 179 -14.00 20.13 -6.70
N VAL A 180 -15.05 19.31 -6.71
CA VAL A 180 -15.22 18.25 -7.70
C VAL A 180 -16.35 18.67 -8.63
N ALA A 181 -16.14 18.57 -9.94
CA ALA A 181 -17.12 18.89 -10.97
C ALA A 181 -17.22 17.75 -11.98
N ALA A 182 -18.31 17.67 -12.73
CA ALA A 182 -18.39 16.74 -13.85
C ALA A 182 -17.29 17.06 -14.89
N THR A 183 -16.73 16.05 -15.53
CA THR A 183 -15.61 16.25 -16.47
C THR A 183 -15.94 17.27 -17.56
N GLY A 184 -15.01 18.22 -17.76
CA GLY A 184 -15.15 19.30 -18.74
C GLY A 184 -16.03 20.47 -18.30
N THR A 185 -16.53 20.46 -17.05
CA THR A 185 -17.33 21.55 -16.47
C THR A 185 -16.62 22.19 -15.27
N THR A 186 -17.15 23.32 -14.80
CA THR A 186 -16.68 23.99 -13.58
C THR A 186 -17.75 24.10 -12.50
N ASP A 187 -18.94 23.53 -12.74
CA ASP A 187 -20.05 23.58 -11.81
C ASP A 187 -19.81 22.52 -10.72
N PRO A 188 -19.63 22.93 -9.45
CA PRO A 188 -19.24 22.00 -8.39
C PRO A 188 -20.40 21.08 -8.03
N VAL A 189 -20.12 19.77 -8.00
CA VAL A 189 -21.00 18.74 -7.43
C VAL A 189 -20.59 18.38 -6.00
N ILE A 190 -19.32 18.60 -5.63
CA ILE A 190 -18.82 18.51 -4.26
C ILE A 190 -17.92 19.72 -3.97
N GLY A 191 -18.09 20.32 -2.79
CA GLY A 191 -17.23 21.38 -2.29
C GLY A 191 -17.74 22.81 -2.56
N PRO A 192 -16.91 23.83 -2.26
CA PRO A 192 -15.50 23.74 -1.91
C PRO A 192 -15.25 23.03 -0.58
N ALA A 193 -14.21 22.19 -0.55
CA ALA A 193 -13.74 21.49 0.63
C ALA A 193 -12.25 21.79 0.84
N ASP A 194 -11.91 22.13 2.07
CA ASP A 194 -10.52 22.39 2.46
C ASP A 194 -9.85 21.08 2.85
N VAL A 195 -8.84 20.67 2.07
CA VAL A 195 -8.07 19.46 2.28
C VAL A 195 -6.68 19.82 2.78
N ALA A 196 -6.29 19.29 3.93
CA ALA A 196 -4.96 19.49 4.49
C ALA A 196 -3.96 18.52 3.85
N VAL A 197 -2.92 19.05 3.20
CA VAL A 197 -1.75 18.29 2.75
C VAL A 197 -0.68 18.40 3.84
N THR A 198 -0.39 17.28 4.50
CA THR A 198 0.56 17.24 5.62
C THR A 198 1.93 16.76 5.14
N ALA A 199 3.00 17.43 5.57
CA ALA A 199 4.36 17.04 5.19
C ALA A 199 4.69 15.63 5.67
N GLY A 200 5.26 14.80 4.79
CA GLY A 200 5.64 13.42 5.11
C GLY A 200 4.44 12.51 5.41
N ALA A 201 3.29 12.80 4.83
CA ALA A 201 2.09 11.99 4.97
C ALA A 201 1.31 11.95 3.66
N ASP A 202 0.50 10.91 3.54
CA ASP A 202 -0.51 10.78 2.51
C ASP A 202 -1.86 11.23 3.09
N THR A 203 -2.56 12.07 2.36
CA THR A 203 -3.96 12.42 2.61
C THR A 203 -4.78 11.85 1.47
N ILE A 204 -5.57 10.82 1.76
CA ILE A 204 -6.42 10.14 0.80
C ILE A 204 -7.84 10.67 0.99
N VAL A 205 -8.39 11.26 -0.07
CA VAL A 205 -9.75 11.80 -0.11
C VAL A 205 -10.60 10.91 -0.99
N TYR A 206 -11.71 10.45 -0.45
CA TYR A 206 -12.68 9.60 -1.14
C TYR A 206 -13.91 10.44 -1.49
N ALA A 207 -14.22 10.57 -2.77
CA ALA A 207 -15.52 11.06 -3.22
C ALA A 207 -16.48 9.87 -3.35
N TRP A 208 -17.56 9.87 -2.57
CA TRP A 208 -18.48 8.73 -2.45
C TRP A 208 -19.94 9.18 -2.42
N GLY A 209 -20.86 8.22 -2.53
CA GLY A 209 -22.30 8.45 -2.67
C GLY A 209 -22.76 8.41 -4.13
N SER A 210 -23.90 9.01 -4.41
CA SER A 210 -24.59 8.99 -5.70
C SER A 210 -24.92 10.41 -6.14
N LEU A 211 -24.58 10.71 -7.39
CA LEU A 211 -24.94 11.99 -8.01
C LEU A 211 -26.45 12.08 -8.24
N ASP A 212 -27.06 10.99 -8.71
CA ASP A 212 -28.50 10.94 -9.03
C ASP A 212 -29.35 11.08 -7.76
N ASP A 213 -28.90 10.52 -6.64
CA ASP A 213 -29.59 10.61 -5.34
C ASP A 213 -29.19 11.85 -4.53
N SER A 214 -28.31 12.70 -5.07
CA SER A 214 -27.85 13.95 -4.44
C SER A 214 -27.29 13.77 -3.02
N ASN A 215 -26.59 12.67 -2.77
CA ASN A 215 -26.00 12.33 -1.46
C ASN A 215 -24.46 12.22 -1.51
N LEU A 216 -23.83 12.85 -2.51
CA LEU A 216 -22.37 12.90 -2.62
C LEU A 216 -21.72 13.49 -1.37
N ALA A 217 -20.66 12.83 -0.90
CA ALA A 217 -19.93 13.20 0.29
C ALA A 217 -18.43 12.92 0.16
N LEU A 218 -17.66 13.42 1.12
CA LEU A 218 -16.22 13.18 1.23
C LEU A 218 -15.90 12.38 2.49
N ALA A 219 -14.96 11.45 2.38
CA ALA A 219 -14.27 10.85 3.51
C ALA A 219 -12.76 11.06 3.36
N THR A 220 -12.03 11.10 4.47
CA THR A 220 -10.59 11.33 4.46
C THR A 220 -9.87 10.31 5.31
N GLN A 221 -8.73 9.84 4.82
CA GLN A 221 -7.80 8.97 5.54
C GLN A 221 -6.41 9.58 5.47
N THR A 222 -5.65 9.49 6.57
CA THR A 222 -4.27 9.94 6.61
C THR A 222 -3.35 8.76 6.90
N ILE A 223 -2.29 8.61 6.10
CA ILE A 223 -1.19 7.68 6.38
C ILE A 223 0.05 8.53 6.69
N SER A 224 0.54 8.46 7.91
CA SER A 224 1.64 9.29 8.41
C SER A 224 2.99 8.58 8.34
N ASP A 225 4.04 9.28 8.77
CA ASP A 225 5.41 8.75 8.90
C ASP A 225 6.05 8.32 7.58
N LEU A 226 5.67 8.98 6.49
CA LEU A 226 6.20 8.78 5.14
C LEU A 226 7.25 9.84 4.77
N GLY A 227 7.76 10.62 5.74
CA GLY A 227 8.75 11.67 5.47
C GLY A 227 10.09 11.10 4.99
N GLY A 228 10.58 11.58 3.84
CA GLY A 228 11.94 11.32 3.40
C GLY A 228 12.98 11.89 4.37
N THR A 229 14.16 11.27 4.47
CA THR A 229 15.25 11.81 5.29
C THR A 229 15.61 13.22 4.81
N PRO A 230 15.72 14.22 5.70
CA PRO A 230 16.12 15.55 5.31
C PRO A 230 17.42 15.49 4.51
N ASN A 231 17.44 16.12 3.33
CA ASN A 231 18.70 16.29 2.59
C ASN A 231 19.68 17.00 3.53
N GLY A 232 20.75 16.30 3.92
CA GLY A 232 21.72 16.82 4.88
C GLY A 232 22.15 18.23 4.46
N VAL A 233 22.00 19.19 5.36
CA VAL A 233 22.51 20.54 5.11
C VAL A 233 24.02 20.43 4.94
N PRO A 234 24.61 20.95 3.84
CA PRO A 234 26.06 21.05 3.74
C PRO A 234 26.54 21.98 4.86
N ALA A 235 27.00 21.41 5.96
CA ALA A 235 27.79 22.14 6.93
C ALA A 235 29.09 22.52 6.21
N GLY A 236 29.11 23.70 5.59
CA GLY A 236 30.27 24.18 4.85
C GLY A 236 31.51 24.13 5.75
N ASN A 237 32.64 23.72 5.17
CA ASN A 237 33.95 23.67 5.82
C ASN A 237 34.52 25.07 6.14
N ALA A 238 33.71 25.99 6.68
CA ALA A 238 34.09 27.36 7.02
C ALA A 238 34.99 27.46 8.28
N GLY A 239 35.85 26.48 8.51
CA GLY A 239 36.71 26.40 9.69
C GLY A 239 38.02 25.64 9.51
N LEU A 240 38.39 25.20 8.29
CA LEU A 240 39.76 24.78 8.04
C LEU A 240 40.60 26.03 7.76
N VAL A 241 40.95 26.74 8.83
CA VAL A 241 42.07 27.70 8.81
C VAL A 241 43.30 26.89 8.41
N ALA A 242 43.75 27.07 7.17
CA ALA A 242 45.09 26.72 6.77
C ALA A 242 46.03 27.53 7.67
N THR A 243 46.55 26.91 8.72
CA THR A 243 47.75 27.41 9.38
C THR A 243 48.90 27.23 8.40
N ASN A 244 49.03 28.18 7.46
CA ASN A 244 50.30 28.52 6.84
C ASN A 244 51.18 29.14 7.93
N GLY A 245 51.64 28.27 8.85
CA GLY A 245 52.72 28.58 9.76
C GLY A 245 54.01 28.56 8.96
N GLN A 246 54.59 29.73 8.81
CA GLN A 246 55.84 29.98 8.10
C GLN A 246 56.97 29.24 8.82
N ASP A 247 57.39 28.09 8.29
CA ASP A 247 58.54 27.33 8.76
C ASP A 247 59.82 28.18 8.66
N SER A 248 60.30 28.64 9.82
CA SER A 248 61.71 28.95 10.01
C SER A 248 62.49 27.64 10.10
N LEU A 249 63.14 27.24 9.00
CA LEU A 249 64.23 26.25 8.90
C LEU A 249 65.33 26.48 9.97
N PRO A 250 66.23 25.51 10.29
CA PRO A 250 66.42 24.15 9.77
C PRO A 250 66.61 23.09 10.90
N LEU A 251 67.01 21.86 10.53
CA LEU A 251 67.51 20.77 11.40
C LEU A 251 66.49 19.67 11.73
N VAL A 252 66.27 18.74 10.81
CA VAL A 252 66.72 17.33 10.90
C VAL A 252 66.55 16.71 9.50
N GLY A 253 67.50 16.97 8.62
CA GLY A 253 67.86 15.98 7.61
C GLY A 253 68.52 14.81 8.35
N GLY A 254 67.91 13.63 8.35
CA GLY A 254 68.54 12.50 9.06
C GLY A 254 67.81 11.15 9.02
N ALA A 255 66.48 11.10 8.98
CA ALA A 255 65.78 9.82 9.24
C ALA A 255 65.17 9.11 8.01
N ALA A 256 64.83 9.82 6.92
CA ALA A 256 64.17 9.20 5.75
C ALA A 256 65.11 8.82 4.59
N ALA A 257 66.33 9.37 4.55
CA ALA A 257 67.34 8.97 3.55
C ALA A 257 68.10 7.68 3.93
N ALA A 258 68.05 7.26 5.20
CA ALA A 258 68.73 6.06 5.70
C ALA A 258 67.94 4.75 5.44
N LEU A 259 66.62 4.81 5.21
CA LEU A 259 65.80 3.62 4.94
C LEU A 259 65.63 3.29 3.45
N ALA A 260 65.88 4.24 2.55
CA ALA A 260 65.88 4.00 1.10
C ALA A 260 67.21 3.46 0.56
N ALA A 261 68.34 3.73 1.24
CA ALA A 261 69.66 3.19 0.86
C ALA A 261 69.87 1.72 1.26
N ALA A 262 69.14 1.21 2.27
CA ALA A 262 69.22 -0.19 2.70
C ALA A 262 68.45 -1.17 1.80
N ALA A 263 67.43 -0.70 1.07
CA ALA A 263 66.65 -1.54 0.13
C ALA A 263 67.34 -1.73 -1.24
N ALA A 264 68.23 -0.81 -1.65
CA ALA A 264 68.93 -0.90 -2.94
C ALA A 264 70.17 -1.80 -2.91
N ILE A 265 70.82 -1.99 -1.74
CA ILE A 265 71.99 -2.87 -1.59
C ILE A 265 71.59 -4.35 -1.46
N GLY A 266 70.41 -4.64 -0.89
CA GLY A 266 69.87 -6.00 -0.78
C GLY A 266 69.49 -6.65 -2.13
N ALA A 267 68.98 -5.86 -3.08
CA ALA A 267 68.56 -6.36 -4.39
C ALA A 267 69.74 -6.69 -5.34
N VAL A 268 70.91 -6.09 -5.13
CA VAL A 268 72.10 -6.31 -5.97
C VAL A 268 72.91 -7.55 -5.51
N LEU A 269 72.87 -7.89 -4.22
CA LEU A 269 73.58 -9.07 -3.68
C LEU A 269 72.84 -10.40 -3.91
N LEU A 270 71.51 -10.41 -4.07
CA LEU A 270 70.76 -11.63 -4.46
C LEU A 270 70.88 -11.97 -5.95
N ARG A 271 71.12 -10.99 -6.84
CA ARG A 271 71.35 -11.25 -8.29
C ARG A 271 72.74 -11.81 -8.61
N ARG A 272 73.72 -11.68 -7.72
CA ARG A 272 75.06 -12.26 -7.90
C ARG A 272 75.20 -13.71 -7.42
N ARG A 273 74.28 -14.23 -6.61
CA ARG A 273 74.30 -15.64 -6.16
C ARG A 273 73.52 -16.60 -7.07
N THR A 274 72.66 -16.11 -7.96
CA THR A 274 71.96 -16.94 -8.96
C THR A 274 72.71 -17.07 -10.29
N ALA A 275 73.77 -16.27 -10.52
CA ALA A 275 74.61 -16.35 -11.72
C ALA A 275 75.92 -17.16 -11.53
N ALA A 276 76.28 -17.54 -10.30
CA ALA A 276 77.47 -18.33 -9.99
C ALA A 276 77.16 -19.83 -9.71
N ALA A 277 75.96 -20.29 -10.00
CA ALA A 277 75.55 -21.71 -9.95
C ALA A 277 75.25 -22.31 -11.35
N ARG A 278 75.78 -21.67 -12.40
CA ARG A 278 75.87 -22.24 -13.76
C ARG A 278 77.20 -21.85 -14.40
N ARG A 279 78.28 -22.48 -13.92
CA ARG A 279 79.43 -22.97 -14.69
C ARG A 279 80.29 -23.85 -13.80
#